data_AF-A0A3U7C134-F1
#
_entry.id   AF-A0A3U7C134-F1
#
_cell.length_a   1.000
_cell.length_b   1.000
_cell.length_c   1.000
_cell.angle_alpha   90.00
_cell.angle_beta   90.00
_cell.angle_gamma   90.00
#
_symmetry.space_group_name_H-M   'P 1'
#
loop_
_entity.id
_entity.type
_entity.pdbx_description
1 polymer ?
#
loop_
_entity_poly.entity_id
_entity_poly.type
_entity_poly.pdbx_seq_one_letter_code
_entity_poly.pdbx_strand_id
1 'polypeptide(L)'
;MSTWFFLLSITRDNNERERLQHIIDSIFPRWLDWGSSTLMIATMPLLIWSLNGIFFGLCLLFNVLAVCYHLYYLYSLSAFYHGD
;
A
#
# COMPACT_ATOMS: atom_id res chain seq x y z
N MET A 1 20.83 11.77 -0.37
CA MET A 1 21.84 11.53 -1.41
C MET A 1 22.60 12.80 -1.76
N SER A 2 21.93 13.85 -2.27
CA SER A 2 22.56 15.14 -2.64
C SER A 2 23.47 15.76 -1.57
N THR A 3 23.02 15.82 -0.31
CA THR A 3 23.76 16.48 0.79
C THR A 3 25.09 15.79 1.15
N TRP A 4 25.16 14.46 1.01
CA TRP A 4 26.35 13.67 1.31
C TRP A 4 27.39 13.76 0.19
N PHE A 5 26.94 13.76 -1.07
CA PHE A 5 27.79 14.07 -2.22
C PHE A 5 28.33 15.50 -2.19
N PHE A 6 27.53 16.45 -1.70
CA PHE A 6 27.95 17.83 -1.51
C PHE A 6 29.08 17.95 -0.47
N LEU A 7 28.97 17.28 0.68
CA LEU A 7 30.03 17.21 1.69
C LEU A 7 31.34 16.63 1.14
N LEU A 8 31.27 15.54 0.37
CA LEU A 8 32.42 14.91 -0.30
C LEU A 8 33.06 15.80 -1.38
N SER A 9 32.29 16.71 -1.98
CA SER A 9 32.79 17.61 -3.03
C SER A 9 33.54 18.82 -2.48
N ILE A 10 33.29 19.19 -1.22
CA ILE A 10 33.92 20.34 -0.55
C ILE A 10 35.18 19.91 0.22
N THR A 11 35.34 18.61 0.52
CA THR A 11 36.53 18.09 1.21
C THR A 11 37.73 18.12 0.27
N ARG A 12 38.70 19.00 0.55
CA ARG A 12 39.87 19.24 -0.29
C ARG A 12 41.02 18.25 -0.05
N ASP A 13 41.04 17.61 1.12
CA ASP A 13 42.00 16.57 1.48
C ASP A 13 41.49 15.18 1.06
N ASN A 14 42.28 14.46 0.25
CA ASN A 14 41.94 13.12 -0.21
C ASN A 14 41.84 12.11 0.94
N ASN A 15 42.66 12.24 1.98
CA ASN A 15 42.66 11.31 3.11
C ASN A 15 41.41 11.49 3.99
N GLU A 16 40.97 12.74 4.19
CA GLU A 16 39.70 13.01 4.88
C GLU A 16 38.49 12.58 4.04
N ARG A 17 38.58 12.75 2.71
CA ARG A 17 37.55 12.32 1.77
C ARG A 17 37.37 10.80 1.77
N GLU A 18 38.44 10.02 1.77
CA GLU A 18 38.38 8.55 1.88
C GLU A 18 37.75 8.09 3.20
N ARG A 19 38.11 8.75 4.31
CA ARG A 19 37.47 8.50 5.62
C ARG A 19 35.97 8.79 5.61
N LEU A 20 35.58 9.93 5.05
CA LEU A 20 34.17 10.34 4.92
C LEU A 20 33.39 9.37 4.02
N GLN A 21 33.97 8.95 2.91
CA GLN A 21 33.40 7.97 1.99
C GLN A 21 33.15 6.65 2.74
N HIS A 22 34.14 6.14 3.47
CA HIS A 22 34.01 4.90 4.26
C HIS A 22 32.93 5.00 5.35
N ILE A 23 32.79 6.16 5.99
CA ILE A 23 31.74 6.39 6.99
C ILE A 23 30.36 6.39 6.32
N ILE A 24 30.22 7.08 5.20
CA ILE A 24 28.96 7.14 4.42
C ILE A 24 28.58 5.73 3.95
N ASP A 25 29.50 4.98 3.37
CA ASP A 25 29.26 3.61 2.88
C ASP A 25 28.86 2.65 4.00
N SER A 26 29.33 2.89 5.24
CA SER A 26 28.96 2.08 6.40
C SER A 26 27.58 2.42 6.99
N ILE A 27 27.16 3.69 6.92
CA ILE A 27 25.91 4.18 7.54
C ILE A 27 24.75 4.12 6.56
N PHE A 28 25.00 4.41 5.28
CA PHE A 28 23.99 4.48 4.24
C PHE A 28 23.10 3.24 4.11
N PRO A 29 23.64 2.00 4.01
CA PRO A 29 22.80 0.81 3.90
C PRO A 29 21.91 0.61 5.13
N ARG A 30 22.42 0.83 6.35
CA ARG A 30 21.61 0.73 7.59
C ARG A 30 20.49 1.74 7.63
N TRP A 31 20.73 2.97 7.16
CA TRP A 31 19.72 4.02 7.13
C TRP A 31 18.62 3.72 6.11
N LEU A 32 18.99 3.09 4.98
CA LEU A 32 18.06 2.64 3.94
C LEU A 32 17.20 1.46 4.43
N ASP A 33 17.80 0.51 5.14
CA ASP A 33 17.08 -0.61 5.75
C ASP A 33 16.11 -0.15 6.83
N TRP A 34 16.51 0.81 7.68
CA TRP A 34 15.62 1.37 8.69
C TRP A 34 14.51 2.21 8.09
N GLY A 35 14.83 3.06 7.11
CA GLY A 35 13.86 3.89 6.40
C GLY A 35 12.82 3.04 5.66
N SER A 36 13.26 2.01 4.95
CA SER A 36 12.38 1.10 4.21
C SER A 36 11.52 0.25 5.16
N SER A 37 12.10 -0.28 6.24
CA SER A 37 11.37 -1.07 7.24
C SER A 37 10.29 -0.24 7.93
N THR A 38 10.62 1.01 8.30
CA THR A 38 9.66 1.91 8.95
C THR A 38 8.52 2.28 8.01
N LEU A 39 8.83 2.51 6.73
CA LEU A 39 7.83 2.83 5.72
C LEU A 39 6.94 1.62 5.42
N MET A 40 7.49 0.41 5.40
CA MET A 40 6.71 -0.82 5.27
C MET A 40 5.78 -1.03 6.47
N ILE A 41 6.27 -0.85 7.69
CA ILE A 41 5.46 -0.96 8.91
C ILE A 41 4.35 0.11 8.95
N ALA A 42 4.62 1.33 8.49
CA ALA A 42 3.62 2.40 8.45
C ALA A 42 2.55 2.19 7.36
N THR A 43 2.91 1.61 6.22
CA THR A 43 1.99 1.38 5.09
C THR A 43 1.17 0.10 5.23
N MET A 44 1.66 -0.91 5.95
CA MET A 44 0.97 -2.19 6.17
C MET A 44 -0.44 -2.04 6.77
N PRO A 45 -0.65 -1.26 7.86
CA PRO A 45 -2.00 -1.05 8.41
C PRO A 45 -2.96 -0.38 7.43
N LEU A 46 -2.48 0.59 6.64
CA LEU A 46 -3.29 1.28 5.63
C LEU A 46 -3.71 0.34 4.50
N LEU A 47 -2.81 -0.57 4.10
CA LEU A 47 -3.10 -1.58 3.10
C LEU A 47 -4.12 -2.60 3.61
N ILE A 48 -4.01 -3.04 4.86
CA ILE A 48 -4.99 -3.95 5.48
C ILE A 48 -6.36 -3.27 5.58
N TRP A 49 -6.40 -2.00 5.99
CA TRP A 49 -7.64 -1.25 6.08
C TRP A 49 -8.33 -1.09 4.72
N SER A 50 -7.56 -0.73 3.68
CA SER A 50 -8.12 -0.54 2.34
C SER A 50 -8.65 -1.86 1.76
N LEU A 51 -7.91 -2.96 1.92
CA LEU A 51 -8.34 -4.29 1.47
C LEU A 51 -9.62 -4.75 2.18
N ASN A 52 -9.71 -4.54 3.50
CA ASN A 52 -10.93 -4.85 4.26
C ASN A 52 -12.13 -4.02 3.80
N GLY A 53 -11.93 -2.72 3.53
CA GLY A 53 -12.98 -1.85 3.00
C GLY A 53 -13.47 -2.29 1.62
N ILE A 54 -12.55 -2.64 0.73
CA ILE A 54 -12.88 -3.17 -0.61
C ILE A 54 -13.64 -4.49 -0.49
N PHE A 55 -13.16 -5.42 0.35
CA PHE A 55 -13.81 -6.70 0.57
C PHE A 55 -15.25 -6.53 1.11
N PHE A 56 -15.43 -5.65 2.10
CA PHE A 56 -16.75 -5.35 2.63
C PHE A 56 -17.69 -4.79 1.56
N GLY A 57 -17.22 -3.84 0.74
CA GLY A 57 -18.00 -3.27 -0.35
C GLY A 57 -18.43 -4.32 -1.38
N LEU A 58 -17.54 -5.24 -1.74
CA LEU A 58 -17.85 -6.35 -2.64
C LEU A 58 -18.90 -7.29 -2.04
N CYS A 59 -18.77 -7.69 -0.78
CA CYS A 59 -19.76 -8.52 -0.10
C CYS A 59 -21.14 -7.87 -0.11
N LEU A 60 -21.20 -6.56 0.12
CA LEU A 60 -22.44 -5.79 0.14
C LEU A 60 -23.08 -5.74 -1.26
N LEU A 61 -22.28 -5.50 -2.30
CA LEU A 61 -22.73 -5.54 -3.69
C LEU A 61 -23.33 -6.90 -4.06
N PHE A 62 -22.64 -8.00 -3.74
CA PHE A 62 -23.14 -9.36 -3.98
C PHE A 62 -24.44 -9.61 -3.24
N ASN A 63 -24.57 -9.14 -2.00
CA ASN A 63 -25.79 -9.29 -1.22
C ASN A 63 -26.97 -8.56 -1.88
N VAL A 64 -26.78 -7.31 -2.30
CA VAL A 64 -27.82 -6.53 -2.99
C VAL A 64 -28.23 -7.21 -4.28
N LEU A 65 -27.27 -7.67 -5.08
CA LEU A 65 -27.55 -8.41 -6.32
C LEU A 65 -28.33 -9.70 -6.06
N ALA A 66 -27.95 -10.47 -5.03
CA ALA A 66 -28.64 -11.69 -4.65
C ALA A 66 -30.09 -11.40 -4.23
N VAL A 67 -30.31 -10.36 -3.42
CA VAL A 67 -31.65 -9.93 -3.02
C VAL A 67 -32.47 -9.46 -4.22
N CYS A 68 -31.91 -8.62 -5.09
CA CYS A 68 -32.58 -8.16 -6.30
C CYS A 68 -32.96 -9.33 -7.22
N TYR A 69 -32.05 -10.28 -7.41
CA TYR A 69 -32.31 -11.48 -8.19
C TYR A 69 -33.41 -12.34 -7.55
N HIS A 70 -33.39 -12.50 -6.23
CA HIS A 70 -34.40 -13.28 -5.53
C HIS A 70 -35.78 -12.63 -5.62
N LEU A 71 -35.86 -11.30 -5.45
CA LEU A 71 -37.10 -10.53 -5.62
C LEU A 71 -37.60 -10.59 -7.06
N TYR A 72 -36.71 -10.48 -8.05
CA TYR A 72 -37.06 -10.63 -9.45
C TYR A 72 -37.62 -12.03 -9.74
N TYR A 73 -36.98 -13.07 -9.21
CA TYR A 73 -37.47 -14.44 -9.33
C TYR A 73 -38.87 -14.60 -8.72
N LEU A 74 -39.07 -14.12 -7.49
CA LEU A 74 -40.38 -14.14 -6.82
C LEU A 74 -41.44 -13.37 -7.62
N TYR A 75 -41.10 -12.19 -8.14
CA TYR A 75 -41.99 -11.40 -8.98
C TYR A 75 -42.36 -12.16 -10.26
N SER A 76 -41.39 -12.73 -10.96
CA SER A 76 -41.64 -13.53 -12.17
C SER A 76 -42.52 -14.74 -11.91
N LEU A 77 -42.33 -15.39 -10.75
CA LEU A 77 -43.13 -16.55 -10.34
C LEU A 77 -44.54 -16.12 -9.93
N SER A 78 -44.69 -14.95 -9.30
CA SER A 78 -45.98 -14.37 -8.97
C SER A 78 -46.77 -13.94 -10.21
N ALA A 79 -46.10 -13.46 -11.27
CA ALA A 79 -46.70 -13.17 -12.57
C ALA A 79 -47.14 -14.46 -13.29
N PHE A 80 -46.42 -15.56 -13.09
CA PHE A 80 -46.83 -16.89 -13.56
C PHE A 80 -48.06 -17.43 -12.80
N TYR A 81 -48.18 -17.11 -11.50
CA TYR A 81 -49.29 -17.54 -10.64
C TYR A 81 -50.53 -16.64 -10.73
N HIS A 82 -50.36 -15.38 -11.12
CA HIS A 82 -51.43 -14.42 -11.44
C HIS A 82 -51.62 -14.26 -12.96
N GLY A 83 -51.24 -15.28 -13.74
CA GLY A 83 -51.56 -15.33 -15.16
C GLY A 83 -53.06 -15.07 -15.38
N ASP A 84 -53.33 -14.29 -16.42
CA ASP A 84 -54.62 -14.19 -17.09
C ASP A 84 -55.36 -15.55 -17.19
#